data_AF-A0A972C4H9-F1
#
_entry.id   AF-A0A972C4H9-F1
#
_cell.length_a   1.000
_cell.length_b   1.000
_cell.length_c   1.000
_cell.angle_alpha   90.00
_cell.angle_beta   90.00
_cell.angle_gamma   90.00
#
_symmetry.space_group_name_H-M   'P 1'
#
loop_
_entity.id
_entity.type
_entity.pdbx_description
1 polymer ?
#
loop_
_entity_poly.entity_id
_entity_poly.type
_entity_poly.pdbx_seq_one_letter_code
_entity_poly.pdbx_strand_id
1 'polypeptide(L)'
;MNRINSPLFPDTLEEVVYQPRAFTCVEDGQINLDPDQESYMAALDALRGIDPTNGCLFYYNPKTATSRWMHSRPSEYRETIGNHVFMK
;
A
#
# COMPACT_ATOMS: atom_id res chain seq x y z
N MET A 1 4.44 5.48 -2.57
CA MET A 1 4.56 6.67 -3.46
C MET A 1 3.21 7.30 -3.78
N ASN A 2 2.23 6.57 -4.30
CA ASN A 2 0.92 7.14 -4.68
C ASN A 2 0.22 7.94 -3.56
N ARG A 3 0.30 7.47 -2.31
CA ARG A 3 -0.23 8.21 -1.15
C ARG A 3 0.47 9.56 -0.95
N ILE A 4 1.80 9.61 -1.01
CA ILE A 4 2.58 10.85 -0.90
C ILE A 4 2.19 11.86 -1.98
N ASN A 5 1.85 11.39 -3.18
CA ASN A 5 1.45 12.24 -4.30
C ASN A 5 -0.05 12.60 -4.29
N SER A 6 -0.82 12.12 -3.30
CA SER A 6 -2.27 12.31 -3.24
C SER A 6 -2.63 13.33 -2.17
N PRO A 7 -3.50 14.32 -2.47
CA PRO A 7 -3.93 15.31 -1.48
C PRO A 7 -4.81 14.72 -0.36
N LEU A 8 -5.11 13.41 -0.42
CA LEU A 8 -5.91 12.71 0.58
C LEU A 8 -5.07 12.11 1.71
N PHE A 9 -3.74 12.15 1.58
CA PHE A 9 -2.79 11.55 2.50
C PHE A 9 -1.70 12.56 2.86
N PRO A 10 -0.89 12.28 3.91
CA PRO A 10 0.27 13.10 4.23
C PRO A 10 1.30 13.12 3.11
N ASP A 11 2.07 14.20 3.07
CA ASP A 11 3.02 14.51 1.99
C ASP A 11 4.43 13.93 2.24
N THR A 12 4.63 13.20 3.34
CA THR A 12 5.92 12.61 3.67
C THR A 12 5.85 11.08 3.80
N LEU A 13 6.98 10.41 3.47
CA LEU A 13 7.09 8.95 3.57
C LEU A 13 6.86 8.46 5.00
N GLU A 14 7.45 9.15 5.97
CA GLU A 14 7.34 8.81 7.39
C GLU A 14 5.88 8.88 7.84
N GLU A 15 5.19 10.00 7.58
CA GLU A 15 3.79 10.15 7.99
C GLU A 15 2.89 9.11 7.31
N VAL A 16 3.11 8.80 6.03
CA VAL A 16 2.34 7.78 5.32
C VAL A 16 2.56 6.38 5.90
N VAL A 17 3.81 6.02 6.22
CA VAL A 17 4.15 4.70 6.76
C VAL A 17 3.63 4.54 8.19
N TYR A 18 3.75 5.58 9.02
CA TYR A 18 3.33 5.55 10.42
C TYR A 18 1.85 5.90 10.65
N GLN A 19 1.06 6.07 9.60
CA GLN A 19 -0.40 6.19 9.77
C GLN A 19 -0.94 4.97 10.53
N PRO A 20 -1.76 5.17 11.58
CA PRO A 20 -2.29 4.06 12.37
C PRO A 20 -2.99 3.01 11.50
N ARG A 21 -2.63 1.74 11.68
CA ARG A 21 -3.19 0.58 10.95
C ARG A 21 -3.00 0.62 9.43
N ALA A 22 -2.13 1.48 8.89
CA ALA A 22 -1.86 1.56 7.46
C ALA A 22 -0.97 0.42 6.96
N PHE A 23 0.01 0.01 7.76
CA PHE A 23 0.96 -1.06 7.47
C PHE A 23 1.13 -1.94 8.70
N THR A 24 0.87 -3.25 8.56
CA THR A 24 0.93 -4.19 9.69
C THR A 24 2.35 -4.35 10.24
N CYS A 25 3.38 -4.22 9.39
CA CYS A 25 4.78 -4.32 9.80
C CYS A 25 5.19 -3.25 10.85
N VAL A 26 4.48 -2.12 10.91
CA VAL A 26 4.70 -1.09 11.94
C VAL A 26 4.16 -1.56 13.28
N GLU A 27 2.94 -2.11 13.31
CA GLU A 27 2.32 -2.64 14.53
C GLU A 27 3.02 -3.92 15.03
N ASP A 28 3.48 -4.76 14.10
CA ASP A 28 4.20 -6.00 14.38
C ASP A 28 5.68 -5.77 14.78
N GLY A 29 6.17 -4.51 14.75
CA GLY A 29 7.54 -4.14 15.12
C GLY A 29 8.61 -4.56 14.09
N GLN A 30 8.20 -5.05 12.93
CA GLN A 30 9.09 -5.52 11.87
C GLN A 30 9.74 -4.37 11.06
N ILE A 31 9.29 -3.13 11.26
CA ILE A 31 9.77 -1.96 10.54
C ILE A 31 11.28 -1.69 10.71
N ASN A 32 11.88 -2.18 11.80
CA ASN A 32 13.31 -2.01 12.10
C ASN A 32 14.18 -3.21 11.71
N LEU A 33 13.61 -4.19 10.99
CA LEU A 33 14.36 -5.34 10.49
C LEU A 33 15.08 -5.00 9.19
N ASP A 34 16.19 -5.71 8.93
CA ASP A 34 16.85 -5.63 7.62
C ASP A 34 15.89 -6.16 6.53
N PRO A 35 15.61 -5.38 5.48
CA PRO A 35 14.72 -5.81 4.41
C PRO A 35 15.40 -6.92 3.60
N ASP A 36 14.59 -7.84 3.09
CA ASP A 36 15.07 -8.78 2.09
C ASP A 36 15.42 -8.05 0.76
N GLN A 37 16.27 -8.70 -0.05
CA GLN A 37 16.77 -8.10 -1.28
C GLN A 37 15.67 -7.83 -2.31
N GLU A 38 14.64 -8.68 -2.37
CA GLU A 38 13.54 -8.54 -3.33
C GLU A 38 12.65 -7.34 -2.99
N SER A 39 12.27 -7.22 -1.72
CA SER A 39 11.53 -6.09 -1.15
C SER A 39 12.28 -4.77 -1.35
N TYR A 40 13.60 -4.76 -1.16
CA TYR A 40 14.42 -3.57 -1.39
C TYR A 40 14.43 -3.14 -2.87
N MET A 41 14.59 -4.10 -3.78
CA MET A 41 14.54 -3.81 -5.23
C MET A 41 13.15 -3.33 -5.67
N ALA A 42 12.09 -3.95 -5.16
CA ALA A 42 10.72 -3.51 -5.43
C ALA A 42 10.45 -2.08 -4.95
N ALA A 43 10.98 -1.69 -3.78
CA ALA A 43 10.89 -0.33 -3.28
C ALA A 43 11.65 0.67 -4.17
N LEU A 44 12.84 0.29 -4.66
CA LEU A 44 13.61 1.11 -5.61
C LEU A 44 12.88 1.30 -6.94
N ASP A 45 12.26 0.26 -7.47
CA ASP A 45 11.50 0.33 -8.72
C ASP A 45 10.26 1.23 -8.55
N ALA A 46 9.56 1.14 -7.43
CA ALA A 46 8.47 2.05 -7.10
C ALA A 46 8.95 3.51 -6.97
N LEU A 47 10.13 3.74 -6.37
CA LEU A 47 10.74 5.07 -6.29
C LEU A 47 11.12 5.63 -7.66
N ARG A 48 11.52 4.77 -8.60
CA ARG A 48 11.78 5.12 -10.02
C ARG A 48 10.52 5.35 -10.84
N GLY A 49 9.33 5.14 -10.26
CA GLY A 49 8.05 5.40 -10.90
C GLY A 49 7.43 4.19 -11.60
N ILE A 50 7.95 2.98 -11.38
CA ILE A 50 7.31 1.76 -11.85
C ILE A 50 6.11 1.48 -10.94
N ASP A 51 4.90 1.68 -11.46
CA ASP A 51 3.66 1.43 -10.73
C ASP A 51 2.75 0.46 -11.50
N PRO A 52 2.72 -0.83 -11.14
CA PRO A 52 1.83 -1.81 -11.77
C PRO A 52 0.36 -1.64 -11.34
N THR A 53 0.08 -0.78 -10.36
CA THR A 53 -1.26 -0.57 -9.79
C THR A 53 -1.99 0.63 -10.39
N ASN A 54 -1.36 1.36 -11.32
CA ASN A 54 -1.96 2.50 -12.01
C ASN A 54 -2.50 3.58 -11.04
N GLY A 55 -1.70 3.97 -10.05
CA GLY A 55 -2.04 5.03 -9.12
C GLY A 55 -2.98 4.63 -7.97
N CYS A 56 -3.12 3.33 -7.68
CA CYS A 56 -3.96 2.89 -6.56
C CYS A 56 -3.44 3.40 -5.22
N LEU A 57 -4.39 3.73 -4.32
CA LEU A 57 -4.14 4.29 -2.99
C LEU A 57 -4.45 3.29 -1.87
N PHE A 58 -5.25 2.28 -2.19
CA PHE A 58 -5.74 1.28 -1.24
C PHE A 58 -5.49 -0.12 -1.79
N TYR A 59 -5.28 -1.06 -0.89
CA TYR A 59 -5.24 -2.47 -1.22
C TYR A 59 -5.84 -3.29 -0.08
N TYR A 60 -6.33 -4.49 -0.38
CA TYR A 60 -6.72 -5.46 0.63
C TYR A 60 -6.58 -6.88 0.12
N ASN A 61 -6.39 -7.83 1.03
CA ASN A 61 -6.47 -9.24 0.70
C ASN A 61 -7.94 -9.70 0.87
N PRO A 62 -8.64 -10.09 -0.20
CA PRO A 62 -10.06 -10.43 -0.12
C PRO A 62 -10.34 -11.68 0.73
N LYS A 63 -9.34 -12.53 0.98
CA LYS A 63 -9.46 -13.74 1.80
C LYS A 63 -9.36 -13.45 3.30
N THR A 64 -8.58 -12.44 3.70
CA THR A 64 -8.30 -12.17 5.13
C THR A 64 -8.89 -10.84 5.62
N ALA A 65 -9.18 -9.90 4.73
CA ALA A 65 -9.68 -8.60 5.10
C ALA A 65 -11.14 -8.68 5.58
N THR A 66 -11.37 -8.22 6.81
CA THR A 66 -12.69 -8.14 7.44
C THR A 66 -13.39 -6.79 7.24
N SER A 67 -12.70 -5.81 6.63
CA SER A 67 -13.23 -4.46 6.43
C SER A 67 -14.34 -4.45 5.38
N ARG A 68 -15.61 -4.39 5.84
CA ARG A 68 -16.80 -4.28 4.98
C ARG A 68 -16.71 -3.08 4.03
N TRP A 69 -16.15 -1.97 4.50
CA TRP A 69 -15.97 -0.77 3.68
C TRP A 69 -15.05 -1.01 2.49
N MET A 70 -13.94 -1.72 2.66
CA MET A 70 -13.03 -2.04 1.55
C MET A 70 -13.72 -2.90 0.49
N HIS A 71 -14.52 -3.88 0.90
CA HIS A 71 -15.26 -4.74 -0.01
C HIS A 71 -16.33 -3.97 -0.81
N SER A 72 -17.09 -3.09 -0.15
CA SER A 72 -18.22 -2.39 -0.75
C SER A 72 -17.89 -1.03 -1.38
N ARG A 73 -16.66 -0.52 -1.22
CA ARG A 73 -16.26 0.80 -1.71
C ARG A 73 -16.29 0.85 -3.24
N PRO A 74 -17.09 1.73 -3.86
CA PRO A 74 -16.97 2.01 -5.29
C PRO A 74 -15.57 2.52 -5.61
N SER A 75 -14.98 2.01 -6.67
CA SER A 75 -13.60 2.31 -7.08
C SER A 75 -13.60 2.55 -8.57
N GLU A 76 -12.94 3.63 -8.99
CA GLU A 76 -12.82 3.99 -10.41
C GLU A 76 -12.01 2.93 -11.17
N TYR A 77 -11.02 2.35 -10.49
CA TYR A 77 -10.16 1.31 -11.02
C TYR A 77 -9.93 0.22 -9.97
N ARG A 78 -9.87 -1.04 -10.40
CA ARG A 78 -9.53 -2.19 -9.55
C ARG A 78 -8.65 -3.15 -10.32
N GLU A 79 -7.57 -3.60 -9.69
CA GLU A 79 -6.64 -4.59 -10.25
C GLU A 79 -6.30 -5.64 -9.20
N THR A 80 -6.12 -6.90 -9.61
CA THR A 80 -5.71 -7.96 -8.69
C THR A 80 -4.31 -8.43 -9.04
N ILE A 81 -3.38 -8.28 -8.10
CA ILE A 81 -2.00 -8.74 -8.24
C ILE A 81 -1.71 -9.68 -7.08
N GLY A 82 -1.49 -10.96 -7.41
CA GLY A 82 -1.32 -12.01 -6.42
C GLY A 82 -2.54 -12.13 -5.49
N ASN A 83 -2.32 -11.99 -4.19
CA ASN A 83 -3.37 -12.10 -3.17
C ASN A 83 -4.02 -10.75 -2.80
N HIS A 84 -3.68 -9.66 -3.49
CA HIS A 84 -4.16 -8.32 -3.15
C HIS A 84 -5.00 -7.72 -4.28
N VAL A 85 -6.09 -7.09 -3.89
CA VAL A 85 -6.90 -6.23 -4.75
C VAL A 85 -6.51 -4.78 -4.48
N PHE A 86 -6.10 -4.07 -5.52
CA PHE A 86 -5.71 -2.66 -5.50
C PHE A 86 -6.86 -1.79 -5.99
N MET A 87 -7.02 -0.61 -5.38
CA MET A 87 -8.15 0.30 -5.60
C MET A 87 -7.72 1.77 -5.60
N LYS A 88 -8.42 2.56 -6.42
CA LYS A 88 -8.29 4.02 -6.53
C LYS A 88 -9.52 4.70 -5.93
#